data_AF-A0A8C6SXT8-F1
#
_entry.id   AF-A0A8C6SXT8-F1
#
_cell.length_a   1.000
_cell.length_b   1.000
_cell.length_c   1.000
_cell.angle_alpha   90.00
_cell.angle_beta   90.00
_cell.angle_gamma   90.00
#
_symmetry.space_group_name_H-M   'P 1'
#
loop_
_entity.id
_entity.type
_entity.pdbx_description
1 polymer ?
#
loop_
_entity_poly.entity_id
_entity_poly.type
_entity_poly.pdbx_seq_one_letter_code
_entity_poly.pdbx_strand_id
1 'polypeptide(L)'
;MFLIAVVYTSVVKLHDHIDYWRKGWPFGFQFPGDAISRNNFELVRTTLSLCDPEEDDENEAKKGTPAYDKLFKIQPFYSELVKACKAHFQPHSNICVYERKAAKKQLKCGYRLFALADSLTGYTWNLHIDTGKAADTRGQTAVKNLLPVSVIGSGFTLYMDSLFSSPRLFTELLDQNIGCCGVMSEHHSEFPQNAKNDFSASPSRGDIRWLRKDKLLFVKWVDIREVAMCSTVHESFTGQVIKRPVEEGEGWVSKQFSCPDAVADFNRHMVGNDFEFSYSMPCTRIKCWERVLFYHLLDLAVVNSFILYKEVMKGKGQVKGLTQKEFRVMLCKEIYKFAKGCDPDARAAAPAPAADVLCMPVFNVPGNATAGRKTCKHCHTTTPIHCQKCLIPLCVKASKNCFKEWHELESNKNETLIS
;
A
#
# COMPACT_ATOMS: atom_id res chain seq x y z
N MET A 1 8.11 12.58 11.28
CA MET A 1 8.00 11.59 12.39
C MET A 1 6.70 10.77 12.32
N PHE A 2 5.52 11.38 12.35
CA PHE A 2 4.23 10.66 12.24
C PHE A 2 4.18 9.70 11.02
N LEU A 3 4.52 10.18 9.83
CA LEU A 3 4.55 9.37 8.60
C LEU A 3 5.45 8.12 8.72
N ILE A 4 6.60 8.25 9.40
CA ILE A 4 7.52 7.12 9.62
C ILE A 4 6.86 6.05 10.47
N ALA A 5 6.18 6.44 11.56
CA ALA A 5 5.44 5.52 12.40
C ALA A 5 4.33 4.83 11.62
N VAL A 6 3.60 5.56 10.77
CA VAL A 6 2.58 5.00 9.87
C VAL A 6 3.20 3.96 8.94
N VAL A 7 4.26 4.31 8.22
CA VAL A 7 4.95 3.37 7.31
C VAL A 7 5.46 2.15 8.06
N TYR A 8 6.02 2.31 9.26
CA TYR A 8 6.43 1.18 10.09
C TYR A 8 5.28 0.24 10.46
N THR A 9 4.07 0.76 10.74
CA THR A 9 2.89 -0.09 10.97
C THR A 9 2.42 -0.86 9.72
N SER A 10 2.93 -0.52 8.52
CA SER A 10 2.77 -1.42 7.36
C SER A 10 3.70 -2.62 7.38
N VAL A 11 4.88 -2.48 7.96
CA VAL A 11 5.94 -3.50 7.98
C VAL A 11 5.73 -4.47 9.14
N VAL A 12 5.48 -3.93 10.35
CA VAL A 12 5.22 -4.72 11.55
C VAL A 12 3.73 -4.61 11.84
N LYS A 13 2.97 -5.71 11.75
CA LYS A 13 1.51 -5.72 11.93
C LYS A 13 1.15 -6.16 13.34
N LEU A 14 0.57 -5.25 14.12
CA LEU A 14 -0.05 -5.54 15.41
C LEU A 14 -1.56 -5.35 15.33
N HIS A 15 -2.30 -6.06 16.18
CA HIS A 15 -3.75 -5.95 16.23
C HIS A 15 -4.21 -4.60 16.82
N ASP A 16 -3.49 -4.11 17.84
CA ASP A 16 -3.68 -2.77 18.39
C ASP A 16 -2.45 -1.90 18.13
N HIS A 17 -2.69 -0.67 17.69
CA HIS A 17 -1.63 0.30 17.47
C HIS A 17 -1.02 0.79 18.79
N ILE A 18 -1.75 0.72 19.91
CA ILE A 18 -1.19 1.07 21.23
C ILE A 18 -0.02 0.14 21.58
N ASP A 19 -0.03 -1.09 21.08
CA ASP A 19 0.97 -2.11 21.40
C ASP A 19 2.37 -1.77 20.89
N TYR A 20 2.48 -0.93 19.85
CA TYR A 20 3.77 -0.42 19.35
C TYR A 20 4.55 0.40 20.39
N TRP A 21 3.88 0.94 21.41
CA TRP A 21 4.51 1.73 22.49
C TRP A 21 4.56 1.00 23.83
N ARG A 22 4.17 -0.28 23.89
CA ARG A 22 4.26 -1.08 25.12
C ARG A 22 5.70 -1.54 25.33
N LYS A 23 6.25 -1.23 26.51
CA LYS A 23 7.62 -1.59 26.90
C LYS A 23 7.77 -3.02 27.45
N GLY A 24 6.67 -3.63 27.89
CA GLY A 24 6.66 -4.98 28.44
C GLY A 24 6.68 -6.07 27.37
N TRP A 25 7.09 -7.27 27.77
CA TRP A 25 6.94 -8.49 26.97
C TRP A 25 5.45 -8.69 26.61
N PRO A 26 5.11 -9.09 25.35
CA PRO A 26 5.99 -9.50 24.26
C PRO A 26 6.38 -8.38 23.27
N PHE A 27 6.00 -7.12 23.52
CA PHE A 27 6.13 -6.05 22.52
C PHE A 27 7.52 -5.39 22.53
N GLY A 28 7.90 -4.76 23.64
CA GLY A 28 9.27 -4.25 23.89
C GLY A 28 9.91 -3.40 22.79
N PHE A 29 9.15 -2.84 21.85
CA PHE A 29 9.71 -2.19 20.66
C PHE A 29 10.38 -0.85 21.00
N GLN A 30 11.58 -0.62 20.46
CA GLN A 30 12.25 0.69 20.51
C GLN A 30 11.58 1.69 19.56
N PHE A 31 11.31 1.23 18.33
CA PHE A 31 10.60 2.00 17.31
C PHE A 31 9.12 1.57 17.25
N PRO A 32 8.14 2.50 17.17
CA PRO A 32 8.25 3.94 16.89
C PRO A 32 8.45 4.85 18.11
N GLY A 33 8.56 4.31 19.32
CA GLY A 33 8.66 5.09 20.56
C GLY A 33 9.78 6.13 20.58
N ASP A 34 10.93 5.83 19.97
CA ASP A 34 12.08 6.74 19.86
C ASP A 34 11.87 7.89 18.86
N ALA A 35 10.93 7.76 17.94
CA ALA A 35 10.63 8.74 16.91
C ALA A 35 9.46 9.65 17.28
N ILE A 36 8.42 9.10 17.87
CA ILE A 36 7.21 9.83 18.28
C ILE A 36 6.60 9.15 19.51
N SER A 37 6.18 9.94 20.51
CA SER A 37 5.48 9.38 21.66
C SER A 37 4.08 8.90 21.27
N ARG A 38 3.52 7.93 22.01
CA ARG A 38 2.15 7.43 21.78
C ARG A 38 1.14 8.58 21.75
N ASN A 39 1.22 9.49 22.72
CA ASN A 39 0.27 10.59 22.84
C ASN A 39 0.38 11.56 21.65
N ASN A 40 1.59 11.85 21.17
CA ASN A 40 1.78 12.71 20.00
C ASN A 40 1.32 12.00 18.71
N PHE A 41 1.56 10.69 18.59
CA PHE A 41 1.04 9.90 17.46
C PHE A 41 -0.49 9.92 17.44
N GLU A 42 -1.13 9.70 18.58
CA GLU A 42 -2.58 9.76 18.69
C GLU A 42 -3.14 11.15 18.42
N LEU A 43 -2.51 12.19 18.97
CA LEU A 43 -2.90 13.58 18.71
C LEU A 43 -2.90 13.87 17.21
N VAL A 44 -1.77 13.63 16.52
CA VAL A 44 -1.68 13.85 15.07
C VAL A 44 -2.69 12.98 14.33
N ARG A 45 -2.87 11.71 14.71
CA ARG A 45 -3.85 10.82 14.08
C ARG A 45 -5.29 11.31 14.23
N THR A 46 -5.65 11.89 15.38
CA THR A 46 -7.01 12.32 15.68
C THR A 46 -7.32 13.75 15.27
N THR A 47 -6.31 14.57 14.97
CA THR A 47 -6.47 15.96 14.54
C THR A 47 -5.99 16.22 13.10
N LEU A 48 -5.54 15.20 12.37
CA LEU A 48 -5.09 15.34 10.98
C LEU A 48 -6.21 15.94 10.12
N SER A 49 -5.92 17.10 9.53
CA SER A 49 -6.66 17.77 8.46
C SER A 49 -5.71 18.00 7.28
N LEU A 50 -6.22 17.96 6.04
CA LEU A 50 -5.44 18.17 4.82
C LEU A 50 -5.91 19.41 4.02
N CYS A 51 -6.84 20.17 4.57
CA CYS A 51 -7.37 21.40 3.99
C CYS A 51 -7.36 22.52 5.02
N ASP A 52 -7.49 23.75 4.52
CA ASP A 52 -7.72 24.92 5.35
C ASP A 52 -9.13 24.85 5.99
N PRO A 53 -9.29 25.10 7.30
CA PRO A 53 -10.58 25.06 7.96
C PRO A 53 -11.57 26.13 7.47
N GLU A 54 -11.11 27.34 7.15
CA GLU A 54 -11.98 28.44 6.71
C GLU A 54 -12.54 28.13 5.31
N GLU A 55 -11.69 27.64 4.40
CA GLU A 55 -12.14 27.21 3.07
C GLU A 55 -13.08 25.99 3.14
N ASP A 56 -12.88 25.08 4.11
CA ASP A 56 -13.77 23.93 4.33
C ASP A 56 -15.15 24.38 4.84
N ASP A 57 -15.21 25.39 5.71
CA ASP A 57 -16.47 25.99 6.15
C ASP A 57 -17.23 26.63 4.97
N GLU A 58 -16.52 27.33 4.07
CA GLU A 58 -17.12 27.84 2.83
C GLU A 58 -17.61 26.73 1.89
N ASN A 59 -16.89 25.62 1.80
CA ASN A 59 -17.33 24.46 1.02
C ASN A 59 -18.55 23.79 1.67
N GLU A 60 -18.58 23.60 2.98
CA GLU A 60 -19.72 23.04 3.69
C GLU A 60 -20.97 23.93 3.60
N ALA A 61 -20.82 25.26 3.51
CA ALA A 61 -21.93 26.17 3.24
C ALA A 61 -22.60 25.90 1.87
N LYS A 62 -21.88 25.30 0.91
CA LYS A 62 -22.38 24.93 -0.42
C LYS A 62 -23.06 23.56 -0.44
N LYS A 63 -23.09 22.82 0.69
CA LYS A 63 -23.62 21.46 0.77
C LYS A 63 -25.05 21.36 0.25
N GLY A 64 -25.29 20.36 -0.62
CA GLY A 64 -26.56 20.17 -1.31
C GLY A 64 -26.65 20.89 -2.67
N THR A 65 -25.71 21.78 -2.99
CA THR A 65 -25.62 22.41 -4.31
C THR A 65 -24.66 21.65 -5.24
N PRO A 66 -24.71 21.88 -6.57
CA PRO A 66 -23.71 21.35 -7.50
C PRO A 66 -22.28 21.85 -7.24
N ALA A 67 -22.13 23.00 -6.56
CA ALA A 67 -20.84 23.60 -6.24
C ALA A 67 -20.16 22.97 -5.01
N TYR A 68 -20.83 22.07 -4.28
CA TYR A 68 -20.23 21.35 -3.17
C TYR A 68 -19.22 20.31 -3.66
N ASP A 69 -17.96 20.46 -3.24
CA ASP A 69 -16.96 19.43 -3.44
C ASP A 69 -16.94 18.46 -2.25
N LYS A 70 -17.41 17.23 -2.50
CA LYS A 70 -17.42 16.14 -1.52
C LYS A 70 -16.02 15.70 -1.09
N LEU A 71 -15.01 15.95 -1.92
CA LEU A 71 -13.63 15.55 -1.67
C LEU A 71 -12.76 16.69 -1.16
N PHE A 72 -13.33 17.88 -0.95
CA PHE A 72 -12.62 19.11 -0.60
C PHE A 72 -11.53 18.90 0.45
N LYS A 73 -11.88 18.23 1.55
CA LYS A 73 -10.98 17.94 2.69
C LYS A 73 -9.72 17.15 2.35
N ILE A 74 -9.66 16.48 1.20
CA ILE A 74 -8.48 15.74 0.74
C ILE A 74 -7.89 16.28 -0.57
N GLN A 75 -8.55 17.25 -1.23
CA GLN A 75 -8.16 17.73 -2.55
C GLN A 75 -6.70 18.21 -2.64
N PRO A 76 -6.16 18.97 -1.68
CA PRO A 76 -4.79 19.47 -1.79
C PRO A 76 -3.77 18.34 -1.88
N PHE A 77 -3.92 17.30 -1.06
CA PHE A 77 -3.03 16.15 -1.09
C PHE A 77 -3.29 15.23 -2.29
N TYR A 78 -4.57 15.00 -2.61
CA TYR A 78 -4.97 14.12 -3.72
C TYR A 78 -4.48 14.66 -5.08
N SER A 79 -4.65 15.96 -5.34
CA SER A 79 -4.24 16.60 -6.59
C SER A 79 -2.73 16.58 -6.79
N GLU A 80 -1.94 16.94 -5.77
CA GLU A 80 -0.48 16.89 -5.83
C GLU A 80 0.05 15.47 -5.99
N LEU A 81 -0.57 14.48 -5.33
CA LEU A 81 -0.20 13.08 -5.52
C LEU A 81 -0.46 12.61 -6.95
N VAL A 82 -1.64 12.87 -7.51
CA VAL A 82 -1.97 12.50 -8.89
C VAL A 82 -1.04 13.17 -9.88
N LYS A 83 -0.71 14.45 -9.66
CA LYS A 83 0.26 15.20 -10.48
C LYS A 83 1.64 14.55 -10.43
N ALA A 84 2.12 14.19 -9.24
CA ALA A 84 3.40 13.49 -9.08
C ALA A 84 3.39 12.12 -9.78
N CYS A 85 2.28 11.36 -9.70
CA CYS A 85 2.15 10.06 -10.37
C CYS A 85 2.30 10.20 -11.90
N LYS A 86 1.67 11.21 -12.49
CA LYS A 86 1.76 11.46 -13.94
C LYS A 86 3.13 11.96 -14.38
N ALA A 87 3.79 12.78 -13.55
CA ALA A 87 5.04 13.43 -13.91
C ALA A 87 6.28 12.51 -13.85
N HIS A 88 6.26 11.48 -13.00
CA HIS A 88 7.45 10.67 -12.71
C HIS A 88 7.50 9.32 -13.41
N PHE A 89 6.47 8.96 -14.21
CA PHE A 89 6.43 7.68 -14.89
C PHE A 89 5.74 7.79 -16.24
N GLN A 90 6.35 7.22 -17.27
CA GLN A 90 5.74 7.02 -18.58
C GLN A 90 5.27 5.56 -18.67
N PRO A 91 3.96 5.29 -18.75
CA PRO A 91 3.45 3.93 -18.93
C PRO A 91 3.94 3.28 -20.22
N HIS A 92 4.08 1.95 -20.17
CA HIS A 92 4.30 1.13 -21.36
C HIS A 92 3.01 1.01 -22.17
N SER A 93 3.09 0.38 -23.33
CA SER A 93 1.98 0.27 -24.28
C SER A 93 0.72 -0.40 -23.70
N ASN A 94 0.84 -1.22 -22.67
CA ASN A 94 -0.29 -1.92 -22.05
C ASN A 94 -0.60 -1.30 -20.68
N ILE A 95 -1.83 -0.83 -20.53
CA ILE A 95 -2.35 -0.18 -19.33
C ILE A 95 -3.66 -0.83 -18.90
N CYS A 96 -4.04 -0.71 -17.64
CA CYS A 96 -5.31 -1.24 -17.16
C CYS A 96 -6.05 -0.30 -16.21
N VAL A 97 -7.38 -0.37 -16.24
CA VAL A 97 -8.26 0.28 -15.27
C VAL A 97 -8.89 -0.76 -14.35
N TYR A 98 -8.83 -0.50 -13.04
CA TYR A 98 -9.40 -1.39 -12.03
C TYR A 98 -9.86 -0.62 -10.78
N GLU A 99 -10.75 -1.24 -10.01
CA GLU A 99 -11.11 -0.75 -8.66
C GLU A 99 -10.02 -1.15 -7.65
N ARG A 100 -9.30 -0.15 -7.12
CA ARG A 100 -8.30 -0.34 -6.07
C ARG A 100 -9.00 -0.59 -4.74
N LYS A 101 -9.11 -1.87 -4.37
CA LYS A 101 -9.64 -2.30 -3.07
C LYS A 101 -8.54 -2.28 -2.01
N ALA A 102 -8.82 -1.72 -0.85
CA ALA A 102 -7.99 -1.90 0.33
C ALA A 102 -8.02 -3.38 0.76
N ALA A 103 -6.87 -3.94 1.15
CA ALA A 103 -6.58 -5.37 1.31
C ALA A 103 -7.65 -6.28 1.93
N LYS A 104 -8.66 -5.79 2.66
CA LYS A 104 -9.69 -6.63 3.29
C LYS A 104 -11.11 -6.06 3.36
N LYS A 105 -11.44 -4.92 2.74
CA LYS A 105 -12.82 -4.39 2.72
C LYS A 105 -12.94 -3.21 1.74
N GLN A 106 -14.11 -3.06 1.13
CA GLN A 106 -14.53 -1.77 0.58
C GLN A 106 -14.30 -0.69 1.64
N LEU A 107 -13.85 0.47 1.20
CA LEU A 107 -13.87 1.67 2.01
C LEU A 107 -15.24 1.81 2.67
N LYS A 108 -15.30 1.67 4.00
CA LYS A 108 -16.55 1.78 4.76
C LYS A 108 -17.19 3.18 4.68
N CYS A 109 -16.53 4.11 4.00
CA CYS A 109 -16.94 5.50 3.84
C CYS A 109 -17.70 5.80 2.53
N GLY A 110 -18.08 4.79 1.73
CA GLY A 110 -18.94 5.00 0.56
C GLY A 110 -18.23 5.54 -0.70
N TYR A 111 -16.90 5.71 -0.64
CA TYR A 111 -16.07 6.07 -1.79
C TYR A 111 -15.50 4.84 -2.48
N ARG A 112 -15.30 4.91 -3.80
CA ARG A 112 -14.55 3.90 -4.57
C ARG A 112 -13.33 4.52 -5.22
N LEU A 113 -12.20 3.81 -5.21
CA LEU A 113 -10.97 4.26 -5.85
C LEU A 113 -10.81 3.49 -7.13
N PHE A 114 -10.78 4.20 -8.25
CA PHE A 114 -10.46 3.64 -9.56
C PHE A 114 -9.07 4.11 -9.94
N ALA A 115 -8.24 3.19 -10.42
CA ALA A 115 -6.85 3.45 -10.76
C ALA A 115 -6.62 3.11 -12.23
N LEU A 116 -5.81 3.94 -12.91
CA LEU A 116 -5.18 3.60 -14.18
C LEU A 116 -3.72 3.26 -13.90
N ALA A 117 -3.31 2.05 -14.25
CA ALA A 117 -1.97 1.56 -13.99
C ALA A 117 -1.29 1.01 -15.23
N ASP A 118 0.03 1.04 -15.21
CA ASP A 118 0.88 0.33 -16.15
C ASP A 118 0.81 -1.18 -15.90
N SER A 119 0.44 -1.95 -16.91
CA SER A 119 0.22 -3.40 -16.77
C SER A 119 1.50 -4.18 -16.48
N LEU A 120 2.66 -3.67 -16.90
CA LEU A 120 3.94 -4.36 -16.74
C LEU A 120 4.49 -4.25 -15.31
N THR A 121 4.39 -3.06 -14.72
CA THR A 121 5.02 -2.73 -13.44
C THR A 121 4.02 -2.61 -12.28
N GLY A 122 2.74 -2.40 -12.58
CA GLY A 122 1.70 -2.06 -11.61
C GLY A 122 1.73 -0.60 -11.14
N TYR A 123 2.53 0.27 -11.78
CA TYR A 123 2.62 1.69 -11.41
C TYR A 123 1.27 2.38 -11.61
N THR A 124 0.72 2.99 -10.57
CA THR A 124 -0.54 3.76 -10.70
C THR A 124 -0.24 5.13 -11.28
N TRP A 125 -0.59 5.35 -12.54
CA TRP A 125 -0.33 6.60 -13.25
C TRP A 125 -1.40 7.67 -12.96
N ASN A 126 -2.67 7.27 -12.83
CA ASN A 126 -3.76 8.18 -12.47
C ASN A 126 -4.75 7.50 -11.52
N LEU A 127 -5.47 8.32 -10.75
CA LEU A 127 -6.43 7.87 -9.75
C LEU A 127 -7.69 8.74 -9.81
N HIS A 128 -8.86 8.11 -9.72
CA HIS A 128 -10.16 8.78 -9.64
C HIS A 128 -10.95 8.25 -8.44
N ILE A 129 -11.45 9.16 -7.60
CA ILE A 129 -12.27 8.83 -6.43
C ILE A 129 -13.74 9.06 -6.79
N ASP A 130 -14.49 7.97 -6.93
CA ASP A 130 -15.93 8.02 -7.15
C ASP A 130 -16.66 8.31 -5.84
N THR A 131 -17.54 9.31 -5.88
CA THR A 131 -18.33 9.81 -4.75
C THR A 131 -19.81 9.38 -4.81
N GLY A 132 -20.13 8.46 -5.72
CA GLY A 132 -21.41 7.76 -5.77
C GLY A 132 -22.59 8.56 -6.32
N LYS A 133 -22.37 9.55 -7.22
CA LYS A 133 -23.48 10.18 -7.98
C LYS A 133 -23.99 9.25 -9.11
N ALA A 134 -25.19 9.55 -9.63
CA ALA A 134 -26.12 8.65 -10.33
C ALA A 134 -25.66 8.01 -11.67
N ALA A 135 -26.28 6.85 -11.96
CA ALA A 135 -26.50 6.16 -13.24
C ALA A 135 -25.42 5.22 -13.84
N ASP A 136 -25.90 4.37 -14.76
CA ASP A 136 -25.27 3.24 -15.48
C ASP A 136 -23.93 3.54 -16.18
N THR A 137 -23.54 4.81 -16.30
CA THR A 137 -22.33 5.27 -17.02
C THR A 137 -21.14 5.55 -16.10
N ARG A 138 -21.20 5.15 -14.82
CA ARG A 138 -20.15 5.36 -13.82
C ARG A 138 -18.77 4.88 -14.28
N GLY A 139 -18.72 3.67 -14.83
CA GLY A 139 -17.47 3.07 -15.33
C GLY A 139 -16.87 3.87 -16.48
N GLN A 140 -17.68 4.23 -17.48
CA GLN A 140 -17.24 4.99 -18.65
C GLN A 140 -16.73 6.38 -18.27
N THR A 141 -17.45 7.06 -17.36
CA THR A 141 -17.04 8.38 -16.84
C THR A 141 -15.73 8.28 -16.08
N ALA A 142 -15.57 7.24 -15.25
CA ALA A 142 -14.32 6.98 -14.55
C ALA A 142 -13.15 6.76 -15.52
N VAL A 143 -13.34 5.98 -16.59
CA VAL A 143 -12.30 5.76 -17.61
C VAL A 143 -11.90 7.08 -18.28
N LYS A 144 -12.87 7.94 -18.65
CA LYS A 144 -12.58 9.25 -19.25
C LYS A 144 -11.79 10.17 -18.31
N ASN A 145 -12.11 10.16 -17.01
CA ASN A 145 -11.36 10.93 -16.00
C ASN A 145 -9.95 10.35 -15.75
N LEU A 146 -9.81 9.03 -15.85
CA LEU A 146 -8.57 8.31 -15.62
C LEU A 146 -7.61 8.39 -16.82
N LEU A 147 -8.14 8.41 -18.04
CA LEU A 147 -7.40 8.40 -19.28
C LEU A 147 -7.60 9.72 -20.07
N PRO A 148 -7.02 10.84 -19.62
CA PRO A 148 -6.95 12.04 -20.43
C PRO A 148 -5.98 11.81 -21.60
N VAL A 149 -6.51 11.42 -22.76
CA VAL A 149 -5.73 11.10 -23.99
C VAL A 149 -4.83 12.26 -24.42
N SER A 150 -5.27 13.50 -24.21
CA SER A 150 -4.46 14.70 -24.48
C SER A 150 -3.19 14.81 -23.63
N VAL A 151 -3.12 14.11 -22.50
CA VAL A 151 -1.98 14.13 -21.57
C VAL A 151 -1.13 12.87 -21.72
N ILE A 152 -1.75 11.69 -21.77
CA ILE A 152 -1.01 10.42 -21.84
C ILE A 152 -0.52 10.09 -23.26
N GLY A 153 -1.22 10.59 -24.28
CA GLY A 153 -0.98 10.26 -25.69
C GLY A 153 -1.84 9.09 -26.19
N SER A 154 -1.54 8.63 -27.40
CA SER A 154 -2.23 7.52 -28.09
C SER A 154 -1.33 6.29 -28.26
N GLY A 155 -1.88 5.19 -28.77
CA GLY A 155 -1.13 3.96 -29.08
C GLY A 155 -1.06 2.96 -27.92
N PHE A 156 -1.83 3.18 -26.87
CA PHE A 156 -1.95 2.24 -25.76
C PHE A 156 -3.04 1.18 -26.03
N THR A 157 -2.88 0.01 -25.42
CA THR A 157 -3.93 -0.99 -25.26
C THR A 157 -4.41 -0.96 -23.81
N LEU A 158 -5.69 -0.65 -23.62
CA LEU A 158 -6.34 -0.56 -22.33
C LEU A 158 -7.11 -1.84 -21.99
N TYR A 159 -6.78 -2.42 -20.84
CA TYR A 159 -7.44 -3.58 -20.27
C TYR A 159 -8.36 -3.18 -19.12
N MET A 160 -9.59 -3.70 -19.07
CA MET A 160 -10.54 -3.31 -18.01
C MET A 160 -11.59 -4.37 -17.69
N ASP A 161 -12.05 -4.41 -16.44
CA ASP A 161 -13.11 -5.32 -16.01
C ASP A 161 -14.51 -4.89 -16.51
N SER A 162 -15.54 -5.65 -16.14
CA SER A 162 -16.92 -5.40 -16.56
C SER A 162 -17.58 -4.18 -15.92
N LEU A 163 -17.00 -3.58 -14.87
CA LEU A 163 -17.49 -2.33 -14.30
C LEU A 163 -17.22 -1.15 -15.25
N PHE A 164 -16.17 -1.23 -16.05
CA PHE A 164 -15.70 -0.16 -16.92
C PHE A 164 -15.99 -0.42 -18.40
N SER A 165 -16.12 -1.68 -18.79
CA SER A 165 -16.28 -2.10 -20.19
C SER A 165 -17.64 -1.76 -20.76
N SER A 166 -17.66 -1.18 -21.96
CA SER A 166 -18.86 -1.12 -22.82
C SER A 166 -18.47 -1.02 -24.30
N PRO A 167 -19.25 -1.59 -25.23
CA PRO A 167 -18.95 -1.54 -26.66
C PRO A 167 -18.83 -0.10 -27.18
N ARG A 168 -19.75 0.79 -26.81
CA ARG A 168 -19.66 2.22 -27.14
C ARG A 168 -18.34 2.86 -26.71
N LEU A 169 -17.90 2.66 -25.47
CA LEU A 169 -16.63 3.22 -24.98
C LEU A 169 -15.44 2.71 -25.80
N PHE A 170 -15.45 1.43 -26.20
CA PHE A 170 -14.36 0.83 -26.95
C PHE A 170 -14.25 1.44 -28.35
N THR A 171 -15.37 1.72 -29.01
CA THR A 171 -15.39 2.46 -30.27
C THR A 171 -14.86 3.89 -30.08
N GLU A 172 -15.35 4.62 -29.06
CA GLU A 172 -14.91 6.00 -28.77
C GLU A 172 -13.40 6.11 -28.46
N LEU A 173 -12.83 5.10 -27.78
CA LEU A 173 -11.40 5.04 -27.49
C LEU A 173 -10.58 4.61 -28.71
N LEU A 174 -11.12 3.70 -29.54
CA LEU A 174 -10.45 3.30 -30.77
C LEU A 174 -10.32 4.46 -31.77
N ASP A 175 -11.33 5.33 -31.84
CA ASP A 175 -11.26 6.55 -32.66
C ASP A 175 -10.22 7.56 -32.14
N GLN A 176 -9.82 7.43 -30.87
CA GLN A 176 -8.69 8.16 -30.26
C GLN A 176 -7.36 7.37 -30.34
N ASN A 177 -7.32 6.30 -31.14
CA ASN A 177 -6.17 5.42 -31.30
C ASN A 177 -5.71 4.76 -29.97
N ILE A 178 -6.69 4.36 -29.15
CA ILE A 178 -6.50 3.55 -27.95
C ILE A 178 -7.20 2.19 -28.16
N GLY A 179 -6.40 1.13 -28.20
CA GLY A 179 -6.88 -0.24 -28.22
C GLY A 179 -7.57 -0.61 -26.90
N CYS A 180 -8.54 -1.51 -26.93
CA CYS A 180 -9.29 -1.93 -25.74
C CYS A 180 -9.50 -3.46 -25.74
N CYS A 181 -9.45 -4.03 -24.53
CA CYS A 181 -9.82 -5.42 -24.27
C CYS A 181 -10.43 -5.52 -22.87
N GLY A 182 -11.63 -6.09 -22.74
CA GLY A 182 -12.27 -6.13 -21.43
C GLY A 182 -13.38 -7.15 -21.32
N VAL A 183 -13.67 -7.52 -20.08
CA VAL A 183 -14.76 -8.45 -19.75
C VAL A 183 -16.08 -7.72 -19.91
N MET A 184 -17.04 -8.33 -20.58
CA MET A 184 -18.39 -7.80 -20.72
C MET A 184 -19.33 -8.52 -19.77
N SER A 185 -20.29 -7.78 -19.21
CA SER A 185 -21.44 -8.41 -18.56
C SER A 185 -22.27 -9.11 -19.64
N GLU A 186 -22.66 -10.38 -19.40
CA GLU A 186 -23.50 -11.14 -20.33
C GLU A 186 -24.83 -10.43 -20.62
N HIS A 187 -25.36 -9.69 -19.65
CA HIS A 187 -26.61 -8.92 -19.76
C HIS A 187 -26.40 -7.47 -20.24
N HIS A 188 -25.20 -7.12 -20.72
CA HIS A 188 -24.97 -5.78 -21.27
C HIS A 188 -25.82 -5.61 -22.54
N SER A 189 -26.66 -4.58 -22.59
CA SER A 189 -27.63 -4.35 -23.67
C SER A 189 -26.99 -4.24 -25.07
N GLU A 190 -25.77 -3.72 -25.14
CA GLU A 190 -24.99 -3.61 -26.38
C GLU A 190 -24.22 -4.89 -26.76
N PHE A 191 -24.20 -5.92 -25.91
CA PHE A 191 -23.57 -7.20 -26.25
C PHE A 191 -24.49 -7.99 -27.20
N PRO A 192 -24.03 -8.44 -28.37
CA PRO A 192 -24.89 -9.15 -29.31
C PRO A 192 -25.32 -10.53 -28.78
N GLN A 193 -26.58 -10.62 -28.33
CA GLN A 193 -27.24 -11.88 -27.99
C GLN A 193 -28.05 -12.37 -29.18
N ASN A 194 -27.66 -13.51 -29.74
CA ASN A 194 -28.45 -14.21 -30.75
C ASN A 194 -28.12 -15.70 -30.71
N ALA A 195 -29.05 -16.53 -31.18
CA ALA A 195 -28.91 -17.99 -31.19
C ALA A 195 -27.67 -18.50 -31.96
N LYS A 196 -27.05 -17.67 -32.80
CA LYS A 196 -25.79 -18.01 -33.51
C LYS A 196 -24.55 -17.79 -32.65
N ASN A 197 -24.63 -16.92 -31.65
CA ASN A 197 -23.53 -16.55 -30.75
C ASN A 197 -23.61 -17.25 -29.39
N ASP A 198 -24.77 -17.78 -29.01
CA ASP A 198 -24.93 -18.54 -27.78
C ASP A 198 -24.38 -19.97 -27.90
N PHE A 199 -23.93 -20.50 -26.77
CA PHE A 199 -23.55 -21.91 -26.68
C PHE A 199 -24.79 -22.81 -26.75
N SER A 200 -24.58 -24.08 -27.12
CA SER A 200 -25.60 -25.11 -26.95
C SER A 200 -25.86 -25.35 -25.46
N ALA A 201 -26.90 -26.14 -25.13
CA ALA A 201 -27.31 -26.36 -23.74
C ALA A 201 -26.21 -26.95 -22.81
N SER A 202 -25.14 -27.51 -23.38
CA SER A 202 -24.04 -28.14 -22.63
C SER A 202 -22.69 -27.87 -23.31
N PRO A 203 -22.11 -26.66 -23.17
CA PRO A 203 -20.80 -26.36 -23.73
C PRO A 203 -19.70 -27.10 -22.97
N SER A 204 -18.64 -27.45 -23.70
CA SER A 204 -17.44 -28.03 -23.13
C SER A 204 -16.44 -26.95 -22.75
N ARG A 205 -15.60 -27.23 -21.75
CA ARG A 205 -14.46 -26.37 -21.41
C ARG A 205 -13.56 -26.20 -22.64
N GLY A 206 -13.17 -24.96 -22.92
CA GLY A 206 -12.41 -24.60 -24.11
C GLY A 206 -13.27 -24.22 -25.32
N ASP A 207 -14.59 -24.37 -25.26
CA ASP A 207 -15.46 -23.95 -26.35
C ASP A 207 -15.38 -22.42 -26.54
N ILE A 208 -15.29 -22.01 -27.81
CA ILE A 208 -15.17 -20.61 -28.23
C ILE A 208 -16.32 -20.28 -29.18
N ARG A 209 -16.99 -19.16 -28.91
CA ARG A 209 -17.89 -18.47 -29.85
C ARG A 209 -17.40 -17.05 -30.03
N TRP A 210 -17.53 -16.53 -31.23
CA TRP A 210 -17.15 -15.15 -31.49
C TRP A 210 -18.04 -14.53 -32.56
N LEU A 211 -18.16 -13.21 -32.48
CA LEU A 211 -18.87 -12.39 -33.43
C LEU A 211 -18.05 -11.12 -33.65
N ARG A 212 -17.89 -10.71 -34.91
CA ARG A 212 -17.34 -9.40 -35.23
C ARG A 212 -18.45 -8.48 -35.70
N LYS A 213 -18.56 -7.31 -35.09
CA LYS A 213 -19.45 -6.23 -35.51
C LYS A 213 -18.60 -4.99 -35.67
N ASP A 214 -18.51 -4.49 -36.90
CA ASP A 214 -17.63 -3.38 -37.25
C ASP A 214 -16.18 -3.64 -36.80
N LYS A 215 -15.59 -2.71 -36.03
CA LYS A 215 -14.23 -2.82 -35.48
C LYS A 215 -14.17 -3.60 -34.16
N LEU A 216 -15.31 -4.08 -33.64
CA LEU A 216 -15.40 -4.77 -32.36
C LEU A 216 -15.48 -6.29 -32.55
N LEU A 217 -14.61 -7.00 -31.84
CA LEU A 217 -14.67 -8.43 -31.66
C LEU A 217 -15.37 -8.73 -30.33
N PHE A 218 -16.39 -9.57 -30.37
CA PHE A 218 -17.03 -10.15 -29.20
C PHE A 218 -16.65 -11.63 -29.13
N VAL A 219 -16.23 -12.09 -27.96
CA VAL A 219 -15.84 -13.48 -27.74
C VAL A 219 -16.56 -14.01 -26.51
N LYS A 220 -17.10 -15.22 -26.61
CA LYS A 220 -17.56 -16.02 -25.49
C LYS A 220 -16.67 -17.25 -25.38
N TRP A 221 -16.25 -17.57 -24.16
CA TRP A 221 -15.38 -18.70 -23.89
C TRP A 221 -15.77 -19.40 -22.60
N VAL A 222 -15.72 -20.73 -22.60
CA VAL A 222 -16.07 -21.54 -21.43
C VAL A 222 -14.81 -22.06 -20.76
N ASP A 223 -14.55 -21.63 -19.52
CA ASP A 223 -13.61 -22.30 -18.63
C ASP A 223 -14.36 -23.23 -17.66
N ILE A 224 -14.36 -22.91 -16.38
CA ILE A 224 -15.32 -23.43 -15.38
C ILE A 224 -16.68 -22.73 -15.55
N ARG A 225 -16.66 -21.47 -16.02
CA ARG A 225 -17.85 -20.66 -16.32
C ARG A 225 -17.67 -19.97 -17.66
N GLU A 226 -18.78 -19.55 -18.26
CA GLU A 226 -18.76 -18.68 -19.43
C GLU A 226 -18.14 -17.33 -19.07
N VAL A 227 -17.33 -16.82 -20.00
CA VAL A 227 -16.74 -15.49 -19.94
C VAL A 227 -17.02 -14.81 -21.28
N ALA A 228 -17.66 -13.65 -21.21
CA ALA A 228 -17.85 -12.77 -22.36
C ALA A 228 -16.78 -11.66 -22.36
N MET A 229 -16.21 -11.41 -23.53
CA MET A 229 -15.20 -10.38 -23.76
C MET A 229 -15.55 -9.53 -24.98
N CYS A 230 -15.09 -8.29 -24.96
CA CYS A 230 -15.03 -7.45 -26.14
C CYS A 230 -13.59 -6.98 -26.36
N SER A 231 -13.21 -6.76 -27.61
CA SER A 231 -11.91 -6.18 -27.93
C SER A 231 -11.91 -5.45 -29.27
N THR A 232 -11.03 -4.45 -29.38
CA THR A 232 -10.70 -3.76 -30.64
C THR A 232 -9.35 -4.15 -31.23
N VAL A 233 -8.54 -4.95 -30.52
CA VAL A 233 -7.14 -5.22 -30.91
C VAL A 233 -6.87 -6.68 -31.31
N HIS A 234 -7.76 -7.62 -30.98
CA HIS A 234 -7.52 -9.04 -31.21
C HIS A 234 -8.19 -9.56 -32.49
N GLU A 235 -7.59 -10.61 -33.05
CA GLU A 235 -8.25 -11.53 -33.98
C GLU A 235 -9.18 -12.49 -33.23
N SER A 236 -10.02 -13.24 -33.95
CA SER A 236 -11.02 -14.12 -33.33
C SER A 236 -10.40 -15.23 -32.48
N PHE A 237 -9.35 -15.89 -32.99
CA PHE A 237 -8.62 -16.94 -32.30
C PHE A 237 -7.41 -17.37 -33.14
N THR A 238 -6.19 -17.32 -32.59
CA THR A 238 -4.96 -17.71 -33.32
C THR A 238 -4.43 -19.10 -32.96
N GLY A 239 -5.24 -19.94 -32.30
CA GLY A 239 -4.82 -21.29 -31.90
C GLY A 239 -4.17 -21.38 -30.52
N GLN A 240 -4.26 -20.34 -29.69
CA GLN A 240 -3.70 -20.35 -28.35
C GLN A 240 -4.36 -21.39 -27.44
N VAL A 241 -3.55 -22.04 -26.61
CA VAL A 241 -4.00 -23.07 -25.66
C VAL A 241 -3.53 -22.76 -24.25
N ILE A 242 -4.32 -23.17 -23.27
CA ILE A 242 -3.98 -23.12 -21.84
C ILE A 242 -4.03 -24.52 -21.24
N LYS A 243 -3.18 -24.75 -20.23
CA LYS A 243 -3.22 -25.98 -19.43
C LYS A 243 -4.11 -25.77 -18.21
N ARG A 244 -4.98 -26.75 -17.94
CA ARG A 244 -5.84 -26.75 -16.77
C ARG A 244 -5.90 -28.14 -16.14
N PRO A 245 -5.93 -28.23 -14.79
CA PRO A 245 -6.19 -29.48 -14.11
C PRO A 245 -7.66 -29.87 -14.30
N VAL A 246 -7.90 -31.15 -14.56
CA VAL A 246 -9.20 -31.78 -14.68
C VAL A 246 -9.21 -33.01 -13.79
N GLU A 247 -10.26 -33.17 -13.00
CA GLU A 247 -10.46 -34.35 -12.16
C GLU A 247 -10.89 -35.51 -13.05
N GLU A 248 -10.12 -36.60 -13.01
CA GLU A 248 -10.42 -37.84 -13.72
C GLU A 248 -10.12 -39.03 -12.79
N GLY A 249 -11.16 -39.79 -12.44
CA GLY A 249 -11.04 -40.88 -11.46
C GLY A 249 -10.64 -40.35 -10.08
N GLU A 250 -9.60 -40.92 -9.48
CA GLU A 250 -9.07 -40.51 -8.16
C GLU A 250 -7.97 -39.43 -8.24
N GLY A 251 -7.72 -38.84 -9.41
CA GLY A 251 -6.58 -37.94 -9.63
C GLY A 251 -6.86 -36.70 -10.46
N TRP A 252 -5.88 -35.80 -10.50
CA TRP A 252 -5.88 -34.59 -11.33
C TRP A 252 -4.94 -34.75 -12.51
N VAL A 253 -5.47 -34.59 -13.72
CA VAL A 253 -4.71 -34.64 -14.97
C VAL A 253 -4.66 -33.26 -15.61
N SER A 254 -3.49 -32.87 -16.12
CA SER A 254 -3.34 -31.61 -16.86
C SER A 254 -3.77 -31.79 -18.31
N LYS A 255 -4.82 -31.09 -18.73
CA LYS A 255 -5.32 -31.08 -20.12
C LYS A 255 -5.16 -29.71 -20.77
N GLN A 256 -5.05 -29.72 -22.10
CA GLN A 256 -4.98 -28.50 -22.90
C GLN A 256 -6.37 -28.12 -23.41
N PHE A 257 -6.67 -26.83 -23.32
CA PHE A 257 -7.93 -26.24 -23.77
C PHE A 257 -7.62 -25.02 -24.64
N SER A 258 -8.41 -24.82 -25.69
CA SER A 258 -8.37 -23.58 -26.48
C SER A 258 -8.68 -22.38 -25.60
N CYS A 259 -7.97 -21.28 -25.81
CA CYS A 259 -8.13 -20.04 -25.08
C CYS A 259 -8.04 -18.86 -26.06
N PRO A 260 -9.05 -18.01 -26.18
CA PRO A 260 -8.97 -16.83 -27.03
C PRO A 260 -7.83 -15.91 -26.61
N ASP A 261 -7.20 -15.27 -27.60
CA ASP A 261 -6.11 -14.31 -27.39
C ASP A 261 -6.53 -13.17 -26.47
N ALA A 262 -7.74 -12.65 -26.66
CA ALA A 262 -8.33 -11.63 -25.79
C ALA A 262 -8.37 -12.04 -24.32
N VAL A 263 -8.71 -13.30 -24.01
CA VAL A 263 -8.77 -13.83 -22.64
C VAL A 263 -7.38 -13.99 -22.05
N ALA A 264 -6.43 -14.50 -22.82
CA ALA A 264 -5.07 -14.68 -22.35
C ALA A 264 -4.37 -13.34 -22.09
N ASP A 265 -4.51 -12.40 -23.01
CA ASP A 265 -3.91 -11.06 -22.89
C ASP A 265 -4.59 -10.25 -21.80
N PHE A 266 -5.90 -10.38 -21.61
CA PHE A 266 -6.59 -9.79 -20.46
C PHE A 266 -6.01 -10.30 -19.14
N ASN A 267 -5.84 -11.62 -18.98
CA ASN A 267 -5.26 -12.18 -17.77
C ASN A 267 -3.79 -11.80 -17.58
N ARG A 268 -3.05 -11.53 -18.68
CA ARG A 268 -1.66 -11.07 -18.62
C ARG A 268 -1.54 -9.61 -18.18
N HIS A 269 -2.43 -8.75 -18.68
CA HIS A 269 -2.27 -7.30 -18.57
C HIS A 269 -3.23 -6.62 -17.58
N MET A 270 -4.28 -7.30 -17.14
CA MET A 270 -4.95 -6.85 -15.93
C MET A 270 -3.99 -6.99 -14.77
N VAL A 271 -3.74 -5.89 -14.07
CA VAL A 271 -3.03 -5.89 -12.80
C VAL A 271 -3.77 -6.86 -11.88
N GLY A 272 -3.25 -8.08 -11.77
CA GLY A 272 -3.75 -9.08 -10.86
C GLY A 272 -3.78 -8.48 -9.45
N ASN A 273 -4.73 -8.92 -8.64
CA ASN A 273 -4.82 -8.58 -7.22
C ASN A 273 -3.53 -8.88 -6.41
N ASP A 274 -2.48 -9.39 -7.06
CA ASP A 274 -1.19 -9.80 -6.51
C ASP A 274 -0.13 -8.69 -6.44
N PHE A 275 -0.36 -7.51 -7.04
CA PHE A 275 0.53 -6.35 -6.82
C PHE A 275 0.29 -5.76 -5.42
N GLU A 276 0.89 -6.44 -4.43
CA GLU A 276 1.46 -5.85 -3.21
C GLU A 276 0.51 -5.10 -2.26
N PHE A 277 -0.73 -5.56 -2.10
CA PHE A 277 -1.56 -5.12 -0.96
C PHE A 277 -1.12 -5.70 0.38
N SER A 278 -0.15 -6.63 0.41
CA SER A 278 0.35 -7.29 1.62
C SER A 278 0.82 -6.33 2.72
N TYR A 279 1.28 -5.13 2.33
CA TYR A 279 1.74 -4.08 3.24
C TYR A 279 0.78 -2.89 3.32
N SER A 280 -0.50 -3.07 2.99
CA SER A 280 -1.50 -1.99 3.10
C SER A 280 -1.55 -1.41 4.52
N MET A 281 -1.62 -0.09 4.66
CA MET A 281 -1.72 0.58 5.95
C MET A 281 -2.99 0.15 6.71
N PRO A 282 -2.91 -0.19 8.01
CA PRO A 282 -4.06 -0.63 8.76
C PRO A 282 -4.99 0.55 9.08
N CYS A 283 -6.17 0.58 8.44
CA CYS A 283 -7.19 1.63 8.62
C CYS A 283 -8.42 1.16 9.41
N THR A 284 -8.41 -0.06 9.96
CA THR A 284 -9.59 -0.79 10.44
C THR A 284 -10.38 -0.13 11.57
N ARG A 285 -9.78 0.83 12.29
CA ARG A 285 -10.42 1.55 13.41
C ARG A 285 -10.68 3.04 13.14
N ILE A 286 -10.37 3.52 11.94
CA ILE A 286 -10.58 4.92 11.56
C ILE A 286 -12.00 5.04 10.97
N LYS A 287 -12.84 5.88 11.59
CA LYS A 287 -14.23 6.13 11.16
C LYS A 287 -14.37 7.35 10.24
N CYS A 288 -13.42 8.25 10.30
CA CYS A 288 -13.36 9.51 9.57
C CYS A 288 -12.83 9.24 8.14
N TRP A 289 -13.62 9.59 7.13
CA TRP A 289 -13.44 9.12 5.75
C TRP A 289 -12.21 9.74 5.09
N GLU A 290 -11.95 11.01 5.36
CA GLU A 290 -10.84 11.80 4.83
C GLU A 290 -9.50 11.21 5.30
N ARG A 291 -9.44 10.77 6.56
CA ARG A 291 -8.26 10.08 7.10
C ARG A 291 -8.09 8.70 6.50
N VAL A 292 -9.17 7.95 6.31
CA VAL A 292 -9.07 6.65 5.62
C VAL A 292 -8.47 6.85 4.22
N LEU A 293 -8.97 7.82 3.45
CA LEU A 293 -8.43 8.14 2.13
C LEU A 293 -6.96 8.59 2.19
N PHE A 294 -6.58 9.44 3.15
CA PHE A 294 -5.19 9.82 3.37
C PHE A 294 -4.25 8.62 3.47
N TYR A 295 -4.58 7.60 4.28
CA TYR A 295 -3.74 6.41 4.42
C TYR A 295 -3.65 5.58 3.14
N HIS A 296 -4.71 5.53 2.33
CA HIS A 296 -4.69 4.85 1.03
C HIS A 296 -3.84 5.58 0.00
N LEU A 297 -3.94 6.91 -0.03
CA LEU A 297 -3.14 7.76 -0.91
C LEU A 297 -1.66 7.71 -0.50
N LEU A 298 -1.35 7.71 0.80
CA LEU A 298 0.01 7.52 1.30
C LEU A 298 0.56 6.14 0.93
N ASP A 299 -0.22 5.07 1.10
CA ASP A 299 0.20 3.73 0.69
C ASP A 299 0.48 3.65 -0.82
N LEU A 300 -0.36 4.29 -1.65
CA LEU A 300 -0.13 4.42 -3.09
C LEU A 300 1.19 5.11 -3.39
N ALA A 301 1.50 6.23 -2.73
CA ALA A 301 2.76 6.94 -2.89
C ALA A 301 3.98 6.05 -2.54
N VAL A 302 3.87 5.24 -1.49
CA VAL A 302 4.93 4.28 -1.10
C VAL A 302 5.09 3.16 -2.12
N VAL A 303 3.99 2.63 -2.68
CA VAL A 303 4.05 1.61 -3.73
C VAL A 303 4.65 2.17 -5.02
N ASN A 304 4.18 3.32 -5.48
CA ASN A 304 4.70 3.97 -6.69
C ASN A 304 6.19 4.32 -6.56
N SER A 305 6.63 4.82 -5.39
CA SER A 305 8.06 5.09 -5.17
C SER A 305 8.92 3.83 -5.15
N PHE A 306 8.41 2.70 -4.66
CA PHE A 306 9.09 1.42 -4.77
C PHE A 306 9.21 0.93 -6.22
N ILE A 307 8.16 1.09 -7.01
CA ILE A 307 8.19 0.73 -8.44
C ILE A 307 9.21 1.59 -9.19
N LEU A 308 9.23 2.90 -8.94
CA LEU A 308 10.26 3.79 -9.51
C LEU A 308 11.66 3.36 -9.12
N TYR A 309 11.89 3.01 -7.86
CA TYR A 309 13.17 2.47 -7.42
C TYR A 309 13.55 1.22 -8.23
N LYS A 310 12.63 0.26 -8.40
CA LYS A 310 12.88 -0.96 -9.18
C LYS A 310 13.26 -0.65 -10.63
N GLU A 311 12.55 0.27 -11.28
CA GLU A 311 12.86 0.66 -12.66
C GLU A 311 14.22 1.35 -12.77
N VAL A 312 14.57 2.23 -11.83
CA VAL A 312 15.90 2.86 -11.78
C VAL A 312 17.00 1.81 -11.56
N MET A 313 16.80 0.83 -10.68
CA MET A 313 17.78 -0.23 -10.44
C MET A 313 17.94 -1.14 -11.67
N LYS A 314 16.84 -1.47 -12.34
CA LYS A 314 16.83 -2.22 -13.60
C LYS A 314 17.60 -1.48 -14.69
N GLY A 315 17.40 -0.18 -14.83
CA GLY A 315 18.15 0.68 -15.76
C GLY A 315 19.66 0.73 -15.47
N LYS A 316 20.06 0.52 -14.21
CA LYS A 316 21.47 0.41 -13.78
C LYS A 316 22.06 -1.00 -13.93
N GLY A 317 21.29 -1.96 -14.47
CA GLY A 317 21.73 -3.36 -14.61
C GLY A 317 21.79 -4.14 -13.30
N GLN A 318 21.22 -3.62 -12.21
CA GLN A 318 21.19 -4.34 -10.92
C GLN A 318 20.03 -5.33 -10.89
N VAL A 319 20.37 -6.63 -10.86
CA VAL A 319 19.39 -7.72 -10.90
C VAL A 319 18.73 -7.97 -9.53
N LYS A 320 19.43 -7.68 -8.44
CA LYS A 320 18.94 -7.90 -7.06
C LYS A 320 18.63 -6.55 -6.39
N GLY A 321 17.38 -6.11 -6.54
CA GLY A 321 16.84 -4.96 -5.81
C GLY A 321 16.36 -5.32 -4.41
N LEU A 322 15.99 -4.31 -3.63
CA LEU A 322 15.29 -4.49 -2.35
C LEU A 322 13.92 -5.15 -2.58
N THR A 323 13.52 -6.02 -1.65
CA THR A 323 12.11 -6.41 -1.48
C THR A 323 11.29 -5.21 -1.00
N GLN A 324 9.96 -5.25 -1.18
CA GLN A 324 9.08 -4.17 -0.72
C GLN A 324 9.21 -3.90 0.80
N LYS A 325 9.43 -4.96 1.59
CA LYS A 325 9.68 -4.85 3.03
C LYS A 325 10.96 -4.07 3.30
N GLU A 326 12.06 -4.45 2.67
CA GLU A 326 13.36 -3.81 2.85
C GLU A 326 13.32 -2.36 2.37
N PHE A 327 12.62 -2.08 1.25
CA PHE A 327 12.40 -0.73 0.77
C PHE A 327 11.64 0.14 1.79
N ARG A 328 10.55 -0.36 2.39
CA ARG A 328 9.79 0.38 3.41
C ARG A 328 10.62 0.62 4.68
N VAL A 329 11.46 -0.34 5.08
CA VAL A 329 12.40 -0.16 6.19
C VAL A 329 13.43 0.92 5.86
N MET A 330 14.02 0.89 4.66
CA MET A 330 14.94 1.91 4.18
C MET A 330 14.28 3.29 4.10
N LEU A 331 13.05 3.37 3.57
CA LEU A 331 12.26 4.60 3.53
C LEU A 331 12.05 5.17 4.94
N CYS A 332 11.72 4.33 5.92
CA CYS A 332 11.62 4.78 7.31
C CYS A 332 12.94 5.36 7.84
N LYS A 333 14.07 4.73 7.54
CA LYS A 333 15.41 5.21 7.93
C LYS A 333 15.74 6.55 7.29
N GLU A 334 15.51 6.71 5.99
CA GLU A 334 15.83 7.94 5.27
C GLU A 334 14.93 9.11 5.69
N ILE A 335 13.63 8.89 5.92
CA ILE A 335 12.76 9.94 6.48
C ILE A 335 13.17 10.30 7.92
N TYR A 336 13.67 9.33 8.70
CA TYR A 336 14.17 9.60 10.05
C TYR A 336 15.41 10.49 10.01
N LYS A 337 16.39 10.12 9.18
CA LYS A 337 17.62 10.90 8.94
C LYS A 337 17.30 12.31 8.50
N PHE A 338 16.41 12.48 7.52
CA PHE A 338 15.99 13.79 7.04
C PHE A 338 15.43 14.67 8.17
N ALA A 339 14.59 14.10 9.04
CA ALA A 339 13.90 14.87 10.07
C ALA A 339 14.66 15.03 11.40
N LYS A 340 15.71 14.24 11.66
CA LYS A 340 16.53 14.33 12.88
C LYS A 340 18.00 14.68 12.65
N GLY A 341 18.47 14.65 11.41
CA GLY A 341 19.87 14.87 11.05
C GLY A 341 20.82 13.78 11.53
N CYS A 342 20.31 12.61 11.96
CA CYS A 342 21.12 11.51 12.49
C CYS A 342 20.64 10.16 11.99
N ASP A 343 21.59 9.22 11.84
CA ASP A 343 21.28 7.84 11.51
C ASP A 343 20.68 7.13 12.74
N PRO A 344 19.49 6.51 12.62
CA PRO A 344 18.92 5.73 13.72
C PRO A 344 19.86 4.58 14.16
N ASP A 345 20.63 4.00 13.25
CA ASP A 345 21.59 2.93 13.56
C ASP A 345 22.78 3.46 14.38
N ALA A 346 23.14 4.74 14.25
CA ALA A 346 24.19 5.36 15.05
C ALA A 346 23.80 5.53 16.54
N ARG A 347 22.51 5.58 16.88
CA ARG A 347 22.04 5.53 18.29
C ARG A 347 22.09 4.12 18.87
N ALA A 348 21.96 3.08 18.05
CA ALA A 348 22.13 1.69 18.48
C ALA A 348 23.61 1.36 18.73
N ALA A 349 24.53 2.08 18.08
CA ALA A 349 25.97 2.02 18.29
C ALA A 349 26.47 2.81 19.52
N ALA A 350 25.63 3.04 20.54
CA ALA A 350 26.17 3.30 21.87
C ALA A 350 27.07 2.10 22.22
N PRO A 351 28.31 2.32 22.72
CA PRO A 351 29.26 1.23 22.85
C PRO A 351 28.63 0.12 23.70
N ALA A 352 28.58 -1.09 23.13
CA ALA A 352 28.37 -2.29 23.92
C ALA A 352 29.38 -2.24 25.08
N PRO A 353 28.97 -2.47 26.34
CA PRO A 353 29.95 -2.54 27.42
C PRO A 353 30.96 -3.62 27.03
N ALA A 354 32.23 -3.20 26.84
CA ALA A 354 33.31 -4.13 26.58
C ALA A 354 33.29 -5.21 27.67
N ALA A 355 33.49 -6.47 27.27
CA ALA A 355 33.25 -7.64 28.11
C ALA A 355 34.05 -7.66 29.44
N ASP A 356 35.05 -6.79 29.59
CA ASP A 356 35.93 -6.70 30.76
C ASP A 356 35.71 -5.45 31.65
N VAL A 357 34.64 -4.68 31.44
CA VAL A 357 34.38 -3.50 32.28
C VAL A 357 33.83 -3.92 33.64
N LEU A 358 34.59 -3.63 34.71
CA LEU A 358 34.15 -3.80 36.10
C LEU A 358 32.99 -2.86 36.45
N CYS A 359 32.14 -3.27 37.39
CA CYS A 359 31.10 -2.40 37.95
C CYS A 359 31.74 -1.28 38.77
N MET A 360 32.04 -0.15 38.13
CA MET A 360 32.61 1.03 38.76
C MET A 360 31.67 2.24 38.68
N PRO A 361 31.61 3.08 39.73
CA PRO A 361 30.85 4.32 39.70
C PRO A 361 31.58 5.35 38.84
N VAL A 362 30.89 5.87 37.82
CA VAL A 362 31.40 6.92 36.93
C VAL A 362 30.40 8.07 36.82
N PHE A 363 30.92 9.29 36.61
CA PHE A 363 30.06 10.46 36.39
C PHE A 363 29.43 10.40 35.00
N ASN A 364 28.16 10.81 34.91
CA ASN A 364 27.44 10.93 33.63
C ASN A 364 28.10 11.95 32.69
N VAL A 365 28.68 13.00 33.25
CA VAL A 365 29.44 14.03 32.53
C VAL A 365 30.76 14.27 33.29
N PRO A 366 31.93 13.94 32.71
CA PRO A 366 33.21 14.21 33.34
C PRO A 366 33.37 15.70 33.68
N GLY A 367 33.83 16.01 34.89
CA GLY A 367 34.09 17.39 35.33
C GLY A 367 32.86 18.26 35.65
N ASN A 368 31.63 17.75 35.47
CA ASN A 368 30.41 18.51 35.81
C ASN A 368 29.39 17.65 36.58
N ALA A 369 29.39 17.79 37.91
CA ALA A 369 28.49 17.05 38.81
C ALA A 369 27.02 17.51 38.76
N THR A 370 26.70 18.56 37.99
CA THR A 370 25.35 19.13 37.88
C THR A 370 24.70 18.77 36.55
N ALA A 371 25.50 18.60 35.49
CA ALA A 371 25.04 18.17 34.19
C ALA A 371 24.74 16.65 34.16
N GLY A 372 23.66 16.27 33.46
CA GLY A 372 23.34 14.88 33.22
C GLY A 372 22.85 14.08 34.44
N ARG A 373 22.40 14.74 35.53
CA ARG A 373 21.84 14.05 36.71
C ARG A 373 20.63 13.18 36.32
N LYS A 374 20.60 11.96 36.83
CA LYS A 374 19.51 10.99 36.67
C LYS A 374 18.96 10.61 38.03
N THR A 375 17.80 9.98 38.06
CA THR A 375 17.19 9.46 39.29
C THR A 375 17.84 8.14 39.67
N CYS A 376 18.37 8.05 40.91
CA CYS A 376 18.94 6.84 41.47
C CYS A 376 17.89 5.72 41.49
N LYS A 377 18.24 4.55 40.98
CA LYS A 377 17.29 3.42 40.89
C LYS A 377 16.95 2.78 42.24
N HIS A 378 17.86 2.88 43.22
CA HIS A 378 17.67 2.29 44.55
C HIS A 378 16.90 3.20 45.52
N CYS A 379 17.16 4.51 45.51
CA CYS A 379 16.61 5.44 46.51
C CYS A 379 15.83 6.62 45.91
N HIS A 380 15.67 6.66 44.59
CA HIS A 380 14.93 7.69 43.86
C HIS A 380 15.41 9.14 44.05
N THR A 381 16.57 9.37 44.68
CA THR A 381 17.20 10.70 44.74
C THR A 381 18.02 10.99 43.48
N THR A 382 18.23 12.27 43.16
CA THR A 382 19.07 12.67 42.03
C THR A 382 20.54 12.29 42.25
N THR A 383 21.16 11.73 41.23
CA THR A 383 22.58 11.33 41.22
C THR A 383 23.24 11.68 39.88
N PRO A 384 24.47 12.23 39.89
CA PRO A 384 25.27 12.40 38.68
C PRO A 384 26.06 11.14 38.32
N ILE A 385 25.95 10.06 39.10
CA ILE A 385 26.77 8.85 38.99
C ILE A 385 25.92 7.70 38.44
N HIS A 386 26.53 6.87 37.58
CA HIS A 386 26.00 5.59 37.13
C HIS A 386 27.07 4.49 37.18
N CYS A 387 26.65 3.24 37.12
CA CYS A 387 27.56 2.11 36.93
C CYS A 387 28.02 2.01 35.49
N GLN A 388 29.34 2.01 35.26
CA GLN A 388 29.92 1.93 33.92
C GLN A 388 29.52 0.66 33.17
N LYS A 389 29.38 -0.47 33.87
CA LYS A 389 28.99 -1.76 33.29
C LYS A 389 27.47 -1.86 33.09
N CYS A 390 26.69 -1.62 34.14
CA CYS A 390 25.24 -1.84 34.13
C CYS A 390 24.44 -0.68 33.55
N LEU A 391 25.07 0.50 33.39
CA LEU A 391 24.46 1.75 32.97
C LEU A 391 23.31 2.24 33.88
N ILE A 392 23.26 1.73 35.11
CA ILE A 392 22.22 2.06 36.10
C ILE A 392 22.67 3.28 36.93
N PRO A 393 21.84 4.34 37.04
CA PRO A 393 22.13 5.46 37.92
C PRO A 393 22.01 5.05 39.39
N LEU A 394 23.11 5.18 40.14
CA LEU A 394 23.19 4.78 41.54
C LEU A 394 23.89 5.87 42.35
N CYS A 395 23.39 6.11 43.56
CA CYS A 395 23.94 7.12 44.46
C CYS A 395 25.20 6.59 45.17
N VAL A 396 26.24 7.43 45.27
CA VAL A 396 27.39 7.20 46.15
C VAL A 396 27.51 8.42 47.05
N LYS A 397 26.99 8.32 48.27
CA LYS A 397 27.04 9.38 49.29
C LYS A 397 27.64 8.80 50.57
N ALA A 398 28.32 9.63 51.37
CA ALA A 398 28.89 9.20 52.65
C ALA A 398 27.85 8.57 53.59
N SER A 399 26.61 9.07 53.56
CA SER A 399 25.50 8.55 54.38
C SER A 399 24.74 7.37 53.76
N LYS A 400 24.90 7.11 52.45
CA LYS A 400 24.17 6.04 51.76
C LYS A 400 24.86 5.66 50.45
N ASN A 401 25.29 4.40 50.36
CA ASN A 401 25.98 3.88 49.19
C ASN A 401 25.07 2.91 48.40
N CYS A 402 24.12 3.50 47.65
CA CYS A 402 23.20 2.76 46.79
C CYS A 402 23.94 1.89 45.76
N PHE A 403 25.15 2.30 45.34
CA PHE A 403 25.95 1.57 44.38
C PHE A 403 26.39 0.21 44.92
N LYS A 404 26.90 0.20 46.15
CA LYS A 404 27.32 -1.02 46.84
C LYS A 404 26.12 -1.94 47.09
N GLU A 405 25.06 -1.41 47.69
CA GLU A 405 23.82 -2.13 48.00
C GLU A 405 23.24 -2.83 46.75
N TRP A 406 23.17 -2.14 45.61
CA TRP A 406 22.62 -2.69 44.37
C TRP A 406 23.41 -3.89 43.84
N HIS A 407 24.74 -3.80 43.82
CA HIS A 407 25.58 -4.86 43.24
C HIS A 407 25.79 -6.03 44.20
N GLU A 408 25.77 -5.81 45.52
CA GLU A 408 25.78 -6.91 46.51
C GLU A 408 24.48 -7.73 46.46
N LEU A 409 23.32 -7.05 46.27
CA LEU A 409 22.04 -7.71 46.10
C LEU A 409 21.93 -8.50 44.78
N GLU A 410 22.61 -8.06 43.71
CA GLU A 410 22.67 -8.80 42.44
C GLU A 410 23.62 -10.01 42.50
N SER A 411 24.75 -9.90 43.21
CA SER A 411 25.64 -11.04 43.45
C SER A 411 24.96 -12.16 44.23
N ASN A 412 24.22 -11.83 45.29
CA ASN A 412 23.51 -12.84 46.10
C ASN A 412 22.38 -13.55 45.34
N LYS A 413 21.74 -12.89 44.36
CA LYS A 413 20.71 -13.51 43.50
C LYS A 413 21.28 -14.52 42.51
N ASN A 414 22.52 -14.34 42.07
CA ASN A 414 23.18 -15.27 41.15
C ASN A 414 23.70 -16.53 41.87
N GLU A 415 24.00 -16.45 43.18
CA GLU A 415 24.39 -17.62 43.98
C GLU A 415 23.20 -18.52 44.35
N THR A 416 22.00 -17.97 44.55
CA THR A 416 20.80 -18.77 44.88
C THR A 416 20.21 -19.54 43.69
N LEU A 417 20.70 -19.31 42.46
CA LEU A 417 20.27 -20.02 41.25
C LEU A 417 21.19 -21.19 40.88
N ILE A 418 22.26 -21.42 41.65
CA ILE A 418 23.26 -22.49 41.41
C ILE A 418 23.28 -23.51 42.57
N SER A 419 22.45 -23.33 43.61
CA SER A 419 22.26 -24.30 44.70
C SER A 419 21.03 -25.19 44.51
#